data_AF-A0A392PDS8-F1
#
_entry.id   AF-A0A392PDS8-F1
#
_cell.length_a   1.000
_cell.length_b   1.000
_cell.length_c   1.000
_cell.angle_alpha   90.00
_cell.angle_beta   90.00
_cell.angle_gamma   90.00
#
_symmetry.space_group_name_H-M   'P 1'
#
loop_
_entity.id
_entity.type
_entity.pdbx_description
1 polymer ?
#
loop_
_entity_poly.entity_id
_entity_poly.type
_entity_poly.pdbx_seq_one_letter_code
_entity_poly.pdbx_strand_id
1 'polypeptide(L)'
;MVIDAASLLNKESRKALQLLQGLKGTRLIIPQSVIRELGSIKQQFGIFRKTSDADLALKWIEECMGNTKWWIHIIDCAFPMVEDHILDCALEYRRKDNVGQIVLLSDDIVLKIKSMAKGLLCETVQQF
;
A
#
# COMPACT_ATOMS: atom_id res chain seq x y z
N MET A 1 -2.95 0.42 -8.33
CA MET A 1 -2.79 1.31 -7.16
C MET A 1 -1.69 0.73 -6.30
N VAL A 2 -0.65 1.49 -5.99
CA VAL A 2 0.40 1.10 -5.03
C VAL A 2 0.13 1.85 -3.73
N ILE A 3 0.28 1.22 -2.58
CA ILE A 3 -0.05 1.82 -1.29
C ILE A 3 1.12 1.79 -0.30
N ASP A 4 1.21 2.79 0.57
CA ASP A 4 2.16 2.87 1.68
C ASP A 4 1.60 2.34 3.02
N ALA A 5 2.49 2.19 4.00
CA ALA A 5 2.10 1.74 5.34
C ALA A 5 1.22 2.78 6.05
N ALA A 6 1.54 4.07 5.90
CA ALA A 6 0.81 5.16 6.55
C ALA A 6 -0.68 5.18 6.17
N SER A 7 -0.99 5.02 4.88
CA SER A 7 -2.38 4.96 4.39
C SER A 7 -3.10 3.71 4.88
N LEU A 8 -2.41 2.59 5.07
CA LEU A 8 -2.99 1.37 5.64
C LEU A 8 -3.20 1.48 7.16
N LEU A 9 -2.42 2.27 7.87
CA LEU A 9 -2.64 2.54 9.30
C LEU A 9 -3.78 3.54 9.51
N ASN A 10 -3.97 4.47 8.57
CA ASN A 10 -5.07 5.41 8.61
C ASN A 10 -6.44 4.69 8.47
N LYS A 11 -7.29 4.87 9.48
CA LYS A 11 -8.62 4.24 9.53
C LYS A 11 -9.55 4.70 8.40
N GLU A 12 -9.53 5.97 8.04
CA GLU A 12 -10.40 6.52 7.00
C GLU A 12 -9.94 6.05 5.62
N SER A 13 -8.64 6.14 5.37
CA SER A 13 -8.02 5.64 4.15
C SER A 13 -8.32 4.15 3.96
N ARG A 14 -8.18 3.30 4.99
CA ARG A 14 -8.59 1.89 4.90
C ARG A 14 -10.06 1.66 4.56
N LYS A 15 -10.97 2.44 5.14
CA LYS A 15 -12.40 2.31 4.80
C LYS A 15 -12.65 2.63 3.34
N ALA A 16 -11.99 3.66 2.81
CA ALA A 16 -12.07 3.98 1.39
C ALA A 16 -11.49 2.84 0.52
N LEU A 17 -10.36 2.24 0.90
CA LEU A 17 -9.80 1.08 0.18
C LEU A 17 -10.72 -0.15 0.23
N GLN A 18 -11.42 -0.36 1.34
CA GLN A 18 -12.41 -1.43 1.47
C GLN A 18 -13.57 -1.25 0.48
N LEU A 19 -13.94 -0.01 0.13
CA LEU A 19 -14.95 0.26 -0.90
C LEU A 19 -14.43 -0.05 -2.31
N LEU A 20 -13.12 0.11 -2.53
CA LEU A 20 -12.46 -0.23 -3.80
C LEU A 20 -12.16 -1.72 -3.94
N GLN A 21 -12.29 -2.50 -2.86
CA GLN A 21 -11.98 -3.92 -2.84
C GLN A 21 -12.79 -4.70 -3.88
N GLY A 22 -12.09 -5.40 -4.78
CA GLY A 22 -12.71 -6.21 -5.82
C GLY A 22 -13.36 -5.41 -6.95
N LEU A 23 -13.10 -4.11 -7.05
CA LEU A 23 -13.57 -3.28 -8.16
C LEU A 23 -12.86 -3.69 -9.46
N LYS A 24 -13.64 -4.10 -10.47
CA LYS A 24 -13.11 -4.53 -11.77
C LYS A 24 -12.32 -3.40 -12.43
N GLY A 25 -11.19 -3.75 -13.05
CA GLY A 25 -10.29 -2.78 -13.69
C GLY A 25 -9.28 -2.14 -12.74
N THR A 26 -9.39 -2.38 -11.43
CA THR A 26 -8.40 -1.94 -10.44
C THR A 26 -7.61 -3.12 -9.89
N ARG A 27 -6.40 -2.83 -9.43
CA ARG A 27 -5.55 -3.76 -8.68
C ARG A 27 -4.86 -2.99 -7.56
N LEU A 28 -4.86 -3.56 -6.36
CA LEU A 28 -4.10 -3.08 -5.21
C LEU A 28 -2.76 -3.82 -5.18
N ILE A 29 -1.68 -3.05 -5.14
CA ILE A 29 -0.31 -3.55 -5.10
C ILE A 29 0.27 -3.13 -3.75
N ILE A 30 0.70 -4.11 -2.97
CA ILE A 30 1.29 -3.92 -1.65
C ILE A 30 2.75 -4.38 -1.71
N PRO A 31 3.71 -3.46 -1.56
CA PRO A 31 5.11 -3.84 -1.39
C PRO A 31 5.30 -4.72 -0.14
N GLN A 32 6.11 -5.77 -0.24
CA GLN A 32 6.43 -6.65 0.89
C GLN A 32 7.04 -5.88 2.07
N SER A 33 7.76 -4.79 1.79
CA SER A 33 8.29 -3.87 2.80
C SER A 33 7.19 -3.26 3.67
N VAL A 34 6.03 -2.93 3.09
CA VAL A 34 4.87 -2.38 3.81
C VAL A 34 4.28 -3.42 4.76
N ILE A 35 4.15 -4.68 4.34
CA ILE A 35 3.69 -5.77 5.21
C ILE A 35 4.63 -5.96 6.40
N ARG A 36 5.95 -5.91 6.13
CA ARG A 36 6.97 -6.01 7.18
C ARG A 36 6.88 -4.86 8.18
N GLU A 37 6.70 -3.63 7.68
CA GLU A 37 6.54 -2.43 8.51
C GLU A 37 5.32 -2.53 9.42
N LEU A 38 4.16 -2.91 8.87
CA LEU A 38 2.95 -3.17 9.67
C LEU A 38 3.19 -4.27 10.72
N GLY A 39 3.94 -5.32 10.38
CA GLY A 39 4.33 -6.38 11.31
C GLY A 39 5.21 -5.87 12.47
N SER A 40 6.20 -5.02 12.18
CA SER A 40 7.04 -4.39 13.19
C SER A 40 6.24 -3.46 14.12
N ILE A 41 5.31 -2.69 13.55
CA ILE A 41 4.41 -1.83 14.32
C ILE A 41 3.52 -2.67 15.24
N LYS A 42 2.93 -3.76 14.72
CA LYS A 42 2.16 -4.71 15.52
C LYS A 42 2.96 -5.26 16.70
N GLN A 43 4.22 -5.63 16.51
CA GLN A 43 5.08 -6.15 17.58
C GLN A 43 5.38 -5.10 18.67
N GLN A 44 5.60 -3.84 18.30
CA GLN A 44 5.81 -2.74 19.25
C GLN A 44 4.60 -2.52 20.17
N PHE A 45 3.38 -2.71 19.65
CA PHE A 45 2.14 -2.57 20.41
C PHE A 45 1.69 -3.85 21.12
N GLY A 46 2.39 -4.98 20.97
CA GLY A 46 2.05 -6.28 21.58
C GLY A 46 2.04 -6.29 23.12
N ILE A 47 2.54 -5.22 23.76
CA ILE A 47 2.46 -4.99 25.21
C ILE A 47 1.07 -4.49 25.63
N PHE A 48 0.32 -3.83 24.73
CA PHE A 48 -1.04 -3.36 24.98
C PHE A 48 -2.08 -4.33 24.41
N ARG A 49 -3.04 -4.75 25.23
CA ARG A 49 -4.08 -5.75 24.91
C ARG A 49 -5.15 -5.27 23.89
N LYS A 50 -4.90 -4.19 23.16
CA LYS A 50 -5.85 -3.52 22.27
C LYS A 50 -5.45 -3.77 20.82
N THR A 51 -6.40 -4.19 19.99
CA THR A 51 -6.20 -4.35 18.55
C THR A 51 -5.68 -3.05 17.95
N SER A 52 -4.48 -3.09 17.38
CA SER A 52 -3.85 -1.94 16.76
C SER A 52 -4.38 -1.71 15.34
N ASP A 53 -4.17 -0.52 14.79
CA ASP A 53 -4.46 -0.29 13.37
C ASP A 53 -3.58 -1.19 12.48
N ALA A 54 -2.36 -1.53 12.89
CA ALA A 54 -1.55 -2.50 12.16
C ALA A 54 -2.20 -3.90 12.12
N ASP A 55 -2.81 -4.36 13.22
CA ASP A 55 -3.53 -5.64 13.26
C ASP A 55 -4.72 -5.66 12.30
N LEU A 56 -5.51 -4.59 12.31
CA LEU A 56 -6.67 -4.45 11.42
C LEU A 56 -6.24 -4.38 9.95
N ALA A 57 -5.12 -3.73 9.65
CA ALA A 57 -4.59 -3.63 8.29
C ALA A 57 -4.10 -4.99 7.79
N LEU A 58 -3.30 -5.71 8.58
CA LEU A 58 -2.80 -7.04 8.25
C LEU A 58 -3.94 -8.03 8.06
N LYS A 59 -4.92 -8.03 8.97
CA LYS A 59 -6.11 -8.89 8.86
C LYS A 59 -6.90 -8.61 7.58
N TRP A 60 -7.10 -7.34 7.23
CA TRP A 60 -7.80 -6.99 5.99
C TRP A 60 -7.02 -7.42 4.74
N ILE A 61 -5.68 -7.34 4.75
CA ILE A 61 -4.84 -7.86 3.66
C ILE A 61 -5.01 -9.38 3.51
N GLU A 62 -4.98 -10.13 4.61
CA GLU A 62 -5.22 -11.59 4.62
C GLU A 62 -6.61 -11.94 4.07
N GLU A 63 -7.64 -11.20 4.48
CA GLU A 63 -9.01 -11.34 3.95
C GLU A 63 -9.06 -11.06 2.44
N CYS A 64 -8.35 -10.03 1.96
CA CYS A 64 -8.27 -9.72 0.53
C CYS A 64 -7.59 -10.84 -0.25
N MET A 65 -6.55 -11.47 0.31
CA MET A 65 -5.87 -12.61 -0.34
C MET A 65 -6.77 -13.84 -0.47
N GLY A 66 -7.68 -14.05 0.49
CA GLY A 66 -8.65 -15.14 0.47
C GLY A 66 -9.84 -14.88 -0.45
N ASN A 67 -10.42 -13.68 -0.39
CA ASN A 67 -11.69 -13.37 -1.04
C ASN A 67 -11.54 -12.70 -2.41
N THR A 68 -10.43 -11.96 -2.63
CA THR A 68 -10.23 -11.11 -3.80
C THR A 68 -8.79 -11.22 -4.35
N LYS A 69 -8.30 -12.46 -4.49
CA LYS A 69 -6.91 -12.76 -4.88
C LYS A 69 -6.44 -12.09 -6.19
N TRP A 70 -7.35 -11.89 -7.15
CA TRP A 70 -7.02 -11.23 -8.43
C TRP A 70 -6.86 -9.72 -8.31
N TRP A 71 -7.38 -9.13 -7.24
CA TRP A 71 -7.37 -7.69 -7.01
C TRP A 71 -6.15 -7.26 -6.21
N ILE A 72 -5.72 -8.08 -5.23
CA ILE A 72 -4.57 -7.80 -4.38
C ILE A 72 -3.30 -8.53 -4.84
N HIS A 73 -2.21 -7.79 -4.97
CA HIS A 73 -0.90 -8.31 -5.34
C HIS A 73 0.14 -7.87 -4.33
N ILE A 74 0.83 -8.83 -3.72
CA ILE A 74 1.98 -8.56 -2.87
C ILE A 74 3.22 -8.70 -3.74
N ILE A 75 4.05 -7.66 -3.79
CA ILE A 75 5.27 -7.64 -4.60
C ILE A 75 6.50 -7.52 -3.72
N ASP A 76 7.48 -8.39 -3.98
CA ASP A 76 8.79 -8.29 -3.34
C ASP A 76 9.66 -7.31 -4.14
N CYS A 77 10.09 -6.24 -3.48
CA CYS A 77 10.89 -5.19 -4.08
C CYS A 77 12.29 -5.25 -3.44
N ALA A 78 13.28 -5.63 -4.24
CA ALA A 78 14.58 -6.14 -3.79
C ALA A 78 15.58 -5.08 -3.25
N PHE A 79 15.12 -3.92 -2.78
CA PHE A 79 16.01 -2.81 -2.40
C PHE A 79 16.19 -2.66 -0.87
N PRO A 80 17.34 -2.10 -0.39
CA PRO A 80 17.71 -2.02 1.04
C PRO A 80 17.06 -0.83 1.80
N MET A 81 16.37 -1.13 2.91
CA MET A 81 15.48 -0.26 3.72
C MET A 81 15.69 1.28 3.69
N VAL A 82 15.23 1.99 2.67
CA VAL A 82 15.11 3.47 2.70
C VAL A 82 13.69 3.86 2.25
N GLU A 83 13.13 4.92 2.83
CA GLU A 83 11.77 5.44 2.56
C GLU A 83 11.44 5.65 1.06
N ASP A 84 12.45 5.77 0.20
CA ASP A 84 12.29 5.91 -1.26
C ASP A 84 11.83 4.63 -2.00
N HIS A 85 11.71 3.50 -1.31
CA HIS A 85 11.43 2.22 -1.95
C HIS A 85 10.05 2.03 -2.56
N ILE A 86 9.01 2.60 -1.96
CA ILE A 86 7.65 2.39 -2.46
C ILE A 86 7.53 3.00 -3.86
N LEU A 87 8.21 4.13 -4.08
CA LEU A 87 8.30 4.79 -5.36
C LEU A 87 9.06 3.94 -6.40
N ASP A 88 10.20 3.37 -6.01
CA ASP A 88 10.96 2.50 -6.92
C ASP A 88 10.21 1.20 -7.23
N CYS A 89 9.50 0.65 -6.26
CA CYS A 89 8.62 -0.49 -6.40
C CYS A 89 7.47 -0.22 -7.40
N ALA A 90 6.83 0.96 -7.30
CA ALA A 90 5.83 1.41 -8.26
C ALA A 90 6.39 1.57 -9.68
N LEU A 91 7.61 2.09 -9.82
CA LEU A 91 8.28 2.25 -11.11
C LEU A 91 8.70 0.91 -11.74
N GLU A 92 9.22 -0.02 -10.94
CA GLU A 92 9.53 -1.37 -11.42
C GLU A 92 8.29 -2.07 -11.92
N TYR A 93 7.19 -2.00 -11.19
CA TYR A 93 5.92 -2.57 -11.59
C TYR A 93 5.42 -1.96 -12.91
N ARG A 94 5.55 -0.63 -13.07
CA ARG A 94 5.24 0.08 -14.33
C ARG A 94 6.00 -0.49 -15.53
N ARG A 95 7.28 -0.79 -15.34
CA ARG A 95 8.16 -1.30 -16.41
C ARG A 95 7.91 -2.77 -16.73
N LYS A 96 7.60 -3.60 -15.73
CA LYS A 96 7.47 -5.06 -15.89
C LYS A 96 6.18 -5.46 -16.58
N ASP A 97 5.04 -4.84 -16.24
CA ASP A 97 3.74 -5.36 -16.67
C ASP A 97 3.06 -4.59 -17.82
N ASN A 98 3.69 -3.57 -18.43
CA ASN A 98 3.01 -2.65 -19.38
C ASN A 98 1.64 -2.15 -18.85
N VAL A 99 1.47 -2.14 -17.52
CA VAL A 99 0.23 -1.77 -16.86
C VAL A 99 0.12 -0.26 -16.98
N GLY A 100 -0.90 0.19 -17.72
CA GLY A 100 -1.09 1.58 -18.15
C GLY A 100 -0.82 2.63 -17.07
N GLN A 101 -1.86 3.08 -16.36
CA GLN A 101 -1.70 4.12 -15.35
C GLN A 101 -1.51 3.49 -13.96
N ILE A 102 -0.38 3.79 -13.32
CA ILE A 102 -0.13 3.46 -11.91
C ILE A 102 -0.29 4.72 -11.09
N VAL A 103 -1.09 4.60 -10.03
CA VAL A 103 -1.30 5.63 -9.02
C VAL A 103 -0.73 5.14 -7.70
N LEU A 104 0.08 5.99 -7.07
CA LEU A 104 0.53 5.83 -5.70
C LEU A 104 -0.51 6.47 -4.77
N LEU A 105 -0.97 5.71 -3.77
CA LEU A 105 -1.89 6.19 -2.76
C LEU A 105 -1.11 6.48 -1.49
N SER A 106 -0.95 7.77 -1.17
CA SER A 106 -0.19 8.25 -0.01
C SER A 106 -0.61 9.67 0.39
N ASP A 107 -0.64 9.91 1.70
CA ASP A 107 -0.83 11.23 2.30
C ASP A 107 0.51 11.99 2.51
N ASP A 108 1.65 11.35 2.21
CA ASP A 108 2.98 11.94 2.39
C ASP A 108 3.30 12.94 1.26
N ILE A 109 3.46 14.22 1.64
CA ILE A 109 3.77 15.31 0.71
C ILE A 109 5.14 15.12 0.05
N VAL A 110 6.15 14.62 0.77
CA VAL A 110 7.49 14.35 0.23
C VAL A 110 7.40 13.22 -0.80
N LEU A 111 6.69 12.14 -0.47
CA LEU A 111 6.50 11.03 -1.39
C LEU A 111 5.71 11.46 -2.64
N LYS A 112 4.73 12.35 -2.47
CA LYS A 112 3.98 12.96 -3.58
C LYS A 112 4.90 13.78 -4.51
N ILE A 113 5.72 14.66 -3.96
CA ILE A 113 6.68 15.46 -4.74
C ILE A 113 7.66 14.56 -5.49
N LYS A 114 8.23 13.56 -4.81
CA LYS A 114 9.15 12.58 -5.42
C LYS A 114 8.47 11.77 -6.54
N SER A 115 7.21 11.37 -6.34
CA SER A 115 6.41 10.65 -7.33
C SER A 115 6.16 11.50 -8.56
N MET A 116 5.75 12.75 -8.37
CA MET A 116 5.53 13.70 -9.47
C MET A 116 6.81 13.93 -10.27
N ALA A 117 7.96 14.08 -9.60
CA ALA A 117 9.26 14.23 -10.26
C ALA A 117 9.65 13.00 -11.11
N LYS A 118 9.24 11.80 -10.70
CA LYS A 118 9.46 10.55 -11.46
C LYS A 118 8.32 10.22 -12.44
N GLY A 119 7.36 11.13 -12.62
CA GLY A 119 6.24 10.97 -13.56
C GLY A 119 5.22 9.92 -13.14
N LEU A 120 5.00 9.74 -11.84
CA LEU A 120 3.94 8.91 -11.27
C LEU A 120 2.85 9.79 -10.65
N LEU A 121 1.59 9.39 -10.83
CA LEU A 121 0.46 10.02 -10.14
C LEU A 121 0.51 9.62 -8.67
N CYS A 122 0.36 10.59 -7.77
CA CYS A 122 0.27 10.35 -6.34
C CYS A 122 -0.91 11.12 -5.77
N GLU A 123 -1.86 10.41 -5.19
CA GLU A 123 -3.11 10.93 -4.64
C GLU A 123 -3.32 10.40 -3.23
N THR A 124 -4.11 11.11 -2.43
CA THR A 124 -4.58 10.53 -1.17
C THR A 124 -5.63 9.48 -1.47
N VAL A 125 -5.80 8.52 -0.57
CA VAL A 125 -6.79 7.45 -0.76
C VAL A 125 -8.22 8.00 -0.90
N GLN A 126 -8.51 9.14 -0.27
CA GLN A 126 -9.81 9.79 -0.29
C GLN A 126 -10.05 10.60 -1.58
N GLN A 127 -8.99 11.06 -2.23
CA GLN A 127 -9.08 11.83 -3.49
C GLN A 127 -9.28 10.91 -4.69
N PHE A 128 -8.69 9.72 -4.63
CA PHE A 128 -8.82 8.66 -5.62
C PHE A 128 -10.18 7.98 -5.57
#